data_AF-A0A1K1YV91-F1
#
_entry.id   AF-A0A1K1YV91-F1
#
_cell.length_a   1.000
_cell.length_b   1.000
_cell.length_c   1.000
_cell.angle_alpha   90.00
_cell.angle_beta   90.00
_cell.angle_gamma   90.00
#
_symmetry.space_group_name_H-M   'P 1'
#
loop_
_entity.id
_entity.type
_entity.pdbx_description
1 polymer ?
#
loop_
_entity_poly.entity_id
_entity_poly.type
_entity_poly.pdbx_seq_one_letter_code
_entity_poly.pdbx_strand_id
1 'polypeptide(L)' 'MTPQEKLLLWHSNWALSKQTVKCKGCGAEQPEQDKDRDFVHHPQCTAMRPGMSPWSALDDIRMSFEN' A
#
# COMPACT_ATOMS: atom_id res chain seq x y z
N MET A 1 -1.49 -10.66 14.80
CA MET A 1 -1.54 -9.23 14.44
C MET A 1 -2.99 -8.86 14.19
N THR A 2 -3.51 -7.86 14.90
CA THR A 2 -4.89 -7.39 14.71
C THR A 2 -5.05 -6.66 13.38
N PRO A 3 -6.27 -6.54 12.83
CA PRO A 3 -6.50 -5.74 11.63
C PRO A 3 -6.00 -4.29 11.75
N GLN A 4 -6.12 -3.69 12.95
CA GLN A 4 -5.59 -2.35 13.22
C GLN A 4 -4.06 -2.30 13.19
N GLU A 5 -3.38 -3.28 13.77
CA GLU A 5 -1.91 -3.36 13.71
C GLU A 5 -1.42 -3.50 12.27
N LYS A 6 -2.09 -4.32 11.45
CA LYS A 6 -1.77 -4.44 10.02
C LYS A 6 -1.96 -3.10 9.29
N LEU A 7 -3.03 -2.37 9.59
CA LEU A 7 -3.27 -1.04 9.03
C LEU A 7 -2.20 -0.03 9.43
N LEU A 8 -1.73 -0.06 10.67
CA LEU A 8 -0.63 0.79 11.14
C LEU A 8 0.67 0.46 10.42
N LEU A 9 0.99 -0.82 10.21
CA LEU A 9 2.16 -1.24 9.44
C LEU A 9 2.05 -0.83 7.97
N TRP A 10 0.87 -0.97 7.36
CA TRP A 10 0.63 -0.47 6.02
C TRP A 10 0.85 1.04 5.94
N HIS A 11 0.29 1.78 6.90
CA HIS A 11 0.44 3.23 6.97
C HIS A 11 1.89 3.68 7.25
N SER A 12 2.76 2.81 7.76
CA SER A 12 4.18 3.15 7.94
C SER A 12 4.90 3.36 6.60
N ASN A 13 4.48 2.65 5.53
CA ASN A 13 5.13 2.70 4.22
C ASN A 13 4.34 3.50 3.19
N TRP A 14 3.02 3.55 3.33
CA TRP A 14 2.11 4.17 2.37
C TRP A 14 1.11 5.12 3.01
N ALA A 15 0.59 6.05 2.22
CA ALA A 15 -0.53 6.91 2.58
C ALA A 15 -1.62 6.75 1.53
N LEU A 16 -2.88 6.73 1.94
CA LEU A 16 -4.03 6.80 1.04
C LEU A 16 -4.65 8.20 1.15
N SER A 17 -4.78 8.90 0.03
CA SER A 17 -5.47 10.18 -0.04
C SER A 17 -6.20 10.31 -1.37
N LYS A 18 -7.47 10.73 -1.35
CA LYS A 18 -8.27 10.92 -2.57
C LYS A 18 -8.17 9.74 -3.55
N GLN A 19 -8.33 8.51 -3.05
CA GLN A 19 -8.23 7.27 -3.86
C GLN A 19 -6.86 7.09 -4.54
N THR A 20 -5.81 7.70 -4.01
CA THR A 20 -4.44 7.56 -4.50
C THR A 20 -3.55 7.07 -3.38
N VAL A 21 -2.87 5.95 -3.61
CA VAL A 21 -1.82 5.49 -2.71
C VAL A 21 -0.53 6.20 -3.06
N LYS A 22 0.15 6.71 -2.04
CA LYS A 22 1.49 7.28 -2.12
C LYS A 22 2.46 6.48 -1.27
N CYS A 23 3.59 6.09 -1.83
CA CYS A 23 4.73 5.59 -1.06
C CYS A 23 5.39 6.74 -0.29
N LYS A 24 5.52 6.61 1.02
CA LYS A 24 6.19 7.60 1.88
C LYS A 24 7.72 7.60 1.70
N GLY A 25 8.30 6.47 1.29
CA GLY A 25 9.74 6.33 1.11
C GLY A 25 10.29 6.97 -0.15
N CYS A 26 9.55 6.88 -1.27
CA CYS A 26 10.02 7.42 -2.55
C CYS A 26 9.08 8.44 -3.19
N GLY A 27 7.88 8.64 -2.65
CA GLY A 27 6.90 9.56 -3.21
C GLY A 27 6.14 9.04 -4.42
N ALA A 28 6.39 7.80 -4.87
CA ALA A 28 5.62 7.18 -5.96
C ALA A 28 4.12 7.15 -5.63
N GLU A 29 3.28 7.40 -6.63
CA GLU A 29 1.84 7.50 -6.49
C GLU A 29 1.15 6.57 -7.49
N GLN A 30 0.04 5.96 -7.07
CA GLN A 30 -0.83 5.17 -7.94
C GLN A 30 -2.29 5.44 -7.55
N PRO A 31 -3.16 5.81 -8.50
CA PRO A 31 -4.59 5.93 -8.24
C PRO A 31 -5.26 4.54 -8.18
N GLU A 32 -6.39 4.45 -7.48
CA GLU A 32 -7.12 3.19 -7.26
C GLU A 32 -7.58 2.54 -8.56
N GLN A 33 -7.91 3.34 -9.58
CA GLN A 33 -8.28 2.86 -10.92
C GLN A 33 -7.18 2.03 -11.59
N ASP A 34 -5.92 2.21 -11.18
CA ASP A 34 -4.76 1.50 -11.71
C ASP A 34 -4.30 0.37 -10.76
N LYS A 35 -5.08 0.01 -9.74
CA LYS A 35 -4.67 -0.96 -8.70
C LYS A 35 -4.30 -2.36 -9.22
N ASP A 36 -4.80 -2.73 -10.39
CA ASP A 36 -4.50 -4.01 -11.06
C ASP A 36 -3.17 -3.99 -11.81
N ARG A 37 -2.51 -2.82 -11.89
CA ARG A 37 -1.17 -2.65 -12.45
C ARG A 37 -0.12 -2.69 -11.34
N ASP A 38 1.11 -3.01 -11.72
CA ASP A 38 2.24 -2.97 -10.79
C ASP A 38 2.41 -1.57 -10.19
N PHE A 39 2.55 -1.52 -8.86
CA PHE A 39 2.89 -0.28 -8.17
C PHE A 39 4.38 0.03 -8.41
N VAL A 40 4.66 1.01 -9.27
CA VAL A 40 6.03 1.34 -9.70
C VAL A 40 6.69 2.27 -8.68
N HIS A 41 7.71 1.77 -7.99
CA HIS A 41 8.56 2.57 -7.11
C HIS A 41 9.70 3.26 -7.88
N HIS A 42 10.26 4.34 -7.30
CA HIS A 42 11.56 4.84 -7.77
C HIS A 42 12.68 3.85 -7.43
N PRO A 43 13.75 3.74 -8.25
CA PRO A 43 14.81 2.73 -8.09
C PRO A 43 15.52 2.72 -6.72
N GLN A 44 15.47 3.82 -5.97
CA GLN A 44 16.14 3.96 -4.67
C GLN A 44 15.18 3.78 -3.47
N CYS A 45 13.96 3.31 -3.72
CA CYS A 45 12.97 3.15 -2.66
C CYS A 45 13.31 1.98 -1.74
N THR A 46 13.58 2.26 -0.47
CA THR A 46 13.80 1.23 0.57
C THR A 46 12.52 0.50 0.96
N ALA A 47 11.35 1.08 0.69
CA ALA A 47 10.05 0.45 0.90
C ALA A 47 9.65 -0.47 -0.25
N MET A 48 10.42 -0.52 -1.35
CA MET A 48 10.16 -1.43 -2.46
C MET A 48 10.40 -2.87 -2.00
N ARG A 49 9.35 -3.67 -2.00
CA ARG A 49 9.44 -5.12 -1.79
C ARG A 49 8.88 -5.83 -3.03
N PRO A 50 9.64 -6.76 -3.63
CA PRO A 50 9.13 -7.53 -4.78
C PRO A 50 7.81 -8.23 -4.45
N GLY A 51 6.83 -8.13 -5.35
CA GLY A 51 5.52 -8.77 -5.21
C GLY A 51 4.57 -8.14 -4.18
N MET A 52 4.95 -7.02 -3.56
CA MET A 52 4.11 -6.33 -2.58
C MET A 52 3.48 -5.09 -3.22
N SER A 53 2.19 -5.17 -3.54
CA SER A 53 1.38 -4.01 -3.91
C SER A 53 0.75 -3.42 -2.65
N PRO A 54 0.74 -2.09 -2.48
CA PRO A 54 0.02 -1.48 -1.37
C PRO A 54 -1.48 -1.71 -1.47
N TRP A 55 -2.05 -1.85 -2.67
CA TRP A 55 -3.47 -2.12 -2.84
C TRP A 55 -3.86 -3.51 -2.39
N SER A 56 -3.10 -4.54 -2.82
CA SER A 56 -3.35 -5.91 -2.38
C SER A 56 -3.20 -6.04 -0.86
N ALA A 57 -2.18 -5.41 -0.29
CA ALA A 57 -1.99 -5.39 1.16
C ALA A 57 -3.14 -4.69 1.90
N LEU A 58 -3.74 -3.63 1.32
CA LEU A 58 -4.88 -2.94 1.91
C LEU A 58 -6.17 -3.78 1.79
N ASP A 59 -6.37 -4.48 0.68
CA ASP A 59 -7.48 -5.42 0.49
C ASP A 59 -7.43 -6.57 1.52
N ASP A 60 -6.25 -7.15 1.76
CA ASP A 60 -6.05 -8.19 2.79
C ASP A 60 -6.40 -7.68 4.21
N ILE A 61 -6.08 -6.42 4.49
CA ILE A 61 -6.42 -5.77 5.77
C ILE A 61 -7.92 -5.59 5.87
N ARG A 62 -8.57 -5.09 4.82
CA ARG A 62 -10.03 -4.90 4.76
C ARG A 62 -10.77 -6.22 5.03
N MET A 63 -10.39 -7.30 4.34
CA MET A 63 -10.97 -8.63 4.57
C MET A 63 -10.77 -9.13 6.00
N SER A 64 -9.66 -8.74 6.66
CA SER A 64 -9.41 -9.10 8.06
C SER A 64 -10.35 -8.42 9.06
N PHE A 65 -11.06 -7.35 8.69
CA PHE A 65 -12.09 -6.71 9.52
C PHE A 65 -13.48 -7.34 9.32
N GLU A 66 -13.67 -8.11 8.24
CA GLU A 66 -14.96 -8.72 7.87
C GLU A 66 -15.13 -10.14 8.44
N ASN A 67 -14.09 -10.69 9.07
CA ASN A 67 -14.06 -11.98 9.79
C ASN A 67 -13.97 -11.78 11.30
#